data_AF-A0A968NYB0-F1
#
_entry.id   AF-A0A968NYB0-F1
#
_cell.length_a   1.000
_cell.length_b   1.000
_cell.length_c   1.000
_cell.angle_alpha   90.00
_cell.angle_beta   90.00
_cell.angle_gamma   90.00
#
_symmetry.space_group_name_H-M   'P 1'
#
loop_
_entity.id
_entity.type
_entity.pdbx_description
1 polymer ?
#
loop_
_entity_poly.entity_id
_entity_poly.type
_entity_poly.pdbx_seq_one_letter_code
_entity_poly.pdbx_strand_id
1 'polypeptide(L)'
;MNEKLGEIPEDRLPQDLYLIFGPEADGLDSEDLAYVNFACHLPIYGDFGSLNLAQAVLLACFITRSRFPTGHTSRQLTGKEEPPARKFYFPDALIKEWTREHGVAIGPGGSSAYRRT
;
A
#
# COMPACT_ATOMS: atom_id res chain seq x y z
N MET A 1 -39.02 -11.96 7.32
CA MET A 1 -38.61 -11.59 5.95
C MET A 1 -37.09 -11.73 5.93
N ASN A 2 -36.57 -12.93 5.70
CA ASN A 2 -35.14 -13.16 5.64
C ASN A 2 -34.71 -12.96 4.19
N GLU A 3 -34.39 -11.72 3.83
CA GLU A 3 -33.67 -11.44 2.61
C GLU A 3 -32.32 -12.16 2.72
N LYS A 4 -32.16 -13.24 1.95
CA LYS A 4 -30.84 -13.84 1.74
C LYS A 4 -29.94 -12.71 1.27
N LEU A 5 -28.94 -12.37 2.08
CA LEU A 5 -27.82 -11.54 1.67
C LEU A 5 -27.26 -12.20 0.40
N GLY A 6 -27.60 -11.64 -0.76
CA GLY A 6 -27.25 -12.22 -2.05
C GLY A 6 -25.75 -12.47 -2.09
N GLU A 7 -25.34 -13.61 -2.63
CA GLU A 7 -23.93 -13.94 -2.81
C GLU A 7 -23.24 -12.77 -3.52
N ILE A 8 -22.38 -12.07 -2.78
CA ILE A 8 -21.55 -11.02 -3.35
C ILE A 8 -20.54 -11.74 -4.23
N PRO A 9 -20.54 -11.55 -5.56
CA PRO A 9 -19.58 -12.21 -6.43
C PRO A 9 -18.17 -11.88 -5.96
N GLU A 10 -17.33 -12.91 -5.77
CA GLU A 10 -16.01 -12.80 -5.10
C GLU A 10 -15.11 -11.70 -5.67
N ASP A 11 -15.28 -11.37 -6.96
CA ASP A 11 -14.41 -10.45 -7.70
C ASP A 11 -14.98 -9.04 -7.89
N ARG A 12 -16.13 -8.70 -7.29
CA ARG A 12 -16.73 -7.37 -7.42
C ARG A 12 -16.73 -6.62 -6.10
N LEU A 13 -16.19 -5.39 -6.11
CA LEU A 13 -16.36 -4.49 -4.98
C LEU A 13 -17.84 -4.26 -4.68
N PRO A 14 -18.23 -4.17 -3.40
CA PRO A 14 -19.50 -3.57 -3.02
C PRO A 14 -19.64 -2.20 -3.69
N GLN A 15 -20.86 -1.78 -4.03
CA GLN A 15 -21.07 -0.46 -4.64
C GLN A 15 -20.50 0.65 -3.76
N ASP A 16 -20.63 0.50 -2.44
CA ASP A 16 -20.04 1.39 -1.45
C ASP A 16 -19.22 0.56 -0.44
N LEU A 17 -17.89 0.73 -0.45
CA LEU A 17 -16.98 0.12 0.54
C LEU A 17 -16.34 1.24 1.37
N TYR A 18 -16.65 1.25 2.66
CA TYR A 18 -16.03 2.15 3.63
C TYR A 18 -15.08 1.37 4.52
N LEU A 19 -13.82 1.77 4.55
CA LEU A 19 -12.82 1.25 5.48
C LEU A 19 -12.69 2.27 6.62
N ILE A 20 -13.01 1.84 7.84
CA ILE A 20 -13.05 2.69 9.03
C ILE A 20 -11.85 2.33 9.91
N PHE A 21 -11.11 3.33 10.34
CA PHE A 21 -9.94 3.19 11.19
C PHE A 21 -10.07 4.13 12.39
N GLY A 22 -9.76 3.63 13.58
CA GLY A 22 -9.74 4.44 14.79
C GLY A 22 -8.40 5.13 15.03
N PRO A 23 -8.26 5.87 16.14
CA PRO A 23 -7.00 6.49 16.55
C PRO A 23 -5.85 5.49 16.69
N GLU A 24 -4.62 5.97 16.50
CA GLU A 24 -3.41 5.12 16.51
C GLU A 24 -3.16 4.39 17.85
N ALA A 25 -3.50 5.04 18.96
CA ALA A 25 -3.26 4.47 20.29
C ALA A 25 -4.23 3.34 20.64
N ASP A 26 -5.50 3.52 20.31
CA ASP A 26 -6.60 2.72 20.89
C ASP A 26 -7.43 1.95 19.84
N GLY A 27 -7.30 2.28 18.54
CA GLY A 27 -8.11 1.68 17.49
C GLY A 27 -9.58 2.10 17.57
N LEU A 28 -10.48 1.26 17.06
CA LEU A 28 -11.93 1.50 17.11
C LEU A 28 -12.48 1.08 18.47
N ASP A 29 -13.35 1.90 19.04
CA ASP A 29 -14.04 1.55 20.28
C ASP A 29 -15.24 0.61 20.02
N SER A 30 -15.90 0.19 21.10
CA SER A 30 -17.06 -0.72 20.99
C SER A 30 -18.28 -0.06 20.35
N GLU A 31 -18.41 1.27 20.45
CA GLU A 31 -19.52 2.01 19.85
C GLU A 31 -19.31 2.12 18.35
N ASP A 32 -18.09 2.41 17.89
CA ASP A 32 -17.68 2.38 16.49
C ASP A 32 -17.95 1.01 15.86
N LEU A 33 -17.53 -0.06 16.55
CA LEU A 33 -17.73 -1.44 16.09
C LEU A 33 -19.22 -1.84 16.00
N ALA A 34 -20.11 -1.16 16.72
CA ALA A 34 -21.55 -1.41 16.60
C ALA A 34 -22.15 -0.89 15.29
N TYR A 35 -21.49 0.08 14.63
CA TYR A 35 -21.95 0.66 13.36
C TYR A 35 -21.36 -0.03 12.13
N VAL A 36 -20.29 -0.82 12.27
CA VAL A 36 -19.63 -1.48 11.13
C VAL A 36 -20.35 -2.77 10.73
N ASN A 37 -20.37 -3.07 9.44
CA ASN A 37 -20.94 -4.34 8.96
C ASN A 37 -20.03 -5.53 9.27
N PHE A 38 -18.72 -5.31 9.26
CA PHE A 38 -17.71 -6.33 9.47
C PHE A 38 -16.51 -5.75 10.21
N ALA A 39 -16.00 -6.48 11.19
CA ALA A 39 -14.71 -6.20 11.83
C ALA A 39 -13.66 -7.18 11.28
N CYS A 40 -12.48 -6.67 10.94
CA CYS A 40 -11.38 -7.49 10.46
C CYS A 40 -10.05 -7.05 11.07
N HIS A 41 -9.13 -8.01 11.17
CA HIS A 41 -7.74 -7.74 11.56
C HIS A 41 -6.85 -7.83 10.32
N LEU A 42 -5.89 -6.92 10.24
CA LEU A 42 -4.88 -6.97 9.20
C LEU A 42 -3.91 -8.14 9.45
N PRO A 43 -3.45 -8.82 8.38
CA PRO A 43 -2.50 -9.91 8.51
C PRO A 43 -1.15 -9.34 8.96
N ILE A 44 -0.75 -9.69 10.18
CA ILE A 44 0.51 -9.30 10.81
C ILE A 44 1.21 -10.54 11.35
N TYR A 45 2.55 -10.52 11.36
CA TYR A 45 3.37 -11.62 11.85
C TYR A 45 4.34 -11.10 12.91
N GLY A 46 4.48 -11.84 14.02
CA GLY A 46 5.36 -11.51 15.13
C GLY A 46 4.62 -11.17 16.43
N ASP A 47 5.38 -10.89 17.48
CA ASP A 47 4.86 -10.67 18.84
C ASP A 47 4.18 -9.30 19.03
N PHE A 48 4.40 -8.37 18.10
CA PHE A 48 3.80 -7.04 18.12
C PHE A 48 2.58 -6.98 17.20
N GLY A 49 1.41 -6.94 17.81
CA GLY A 49 0.10 -7.02 17.15
C GLY A 49 -0.45 -5.71 16.59
N SER A 50 0.30 -4.61 16.63
CA SER A 50 -0.19 -3.28 16.24
C SER A 50 0.65 -2.68 15.10
N LEU A 51 -0.05 -2.08 14.14
CA LEU A 51 0.54 -1.29 13.07
C LEU A 51 0.32 0.17 13.38
N ASN A 52 1.28 1.01 13.00
CA ASN A 52 1.01 2.45 12.92
C ASN A 52 -0.18 2.68 11.95
N LEU A 53 -0.99 3.69 12.25
CA LEU A 53 -2.22 3.97 11.49
C LEU A 53 -1.97 4.10 9.98
N ALA A 54 -0.90 4.76 9.55
CA ALA A 54 -0.59 4.90 8.13
C ALA A 54 -0.24 3.55 7.48
N GLN A 55 0.43 2.65 8.21
CA GLN A 55 0.73 1.30 7.72
C GLN A 55 -0.54 0.47 7.59
N ALA A 56 -1.45 0.56 8.57
CA ALA A 56 -2.73 -0.11 8.53
C ALA A 56 -3.57 0.33 7.33
N VAL A 57 -3.67 1.64 7.11
CA VAL A 57 -4.39 2.24 5.96
C VAL A 57 -3.77 1.79 4.64
N LEU A 58 -2.44 1.86 4.50
CA LEU A 58 -1.75 1.45 3.29
C LEU A 58 -1.99 -0.02 2.96
N LEU A 59 -1.85 -0.90 3.95
CA LEU A 59 -2.01 -2.34 3.77
C LEU A 59 -3.46 -2.70 3.42
N ALA A 60 -4.44 -2.10 4.10
CA ALA A 60 -5.86 -2.30 3.80
C ALA A 60 -6.21 -1.87 2.36
N CYS A 61 -5.74 -0.69 1.94
CA CYS A 61 -5.92 -0.19 0.58
C CYS A 61 -5.25 -1.11 -0.45
N PHE A 62 -4.03 -1.57 -0.18
CA PHE A 62 -3.32 -2.49 -1.06
C PHE A 62 -4.07 -3.82 -1.22
N ILE A 63 -4.48 -4.45 -0.12
CA ILE A 63 -5.23 -5.72 -0.15
C ILE A 63 -6.54 -5.55 -0.92
N THR A 64 -7.30 -4.48 -0.62
CA THR A 64 -8.55 -4.15 -1.31
C THR A 64 -8.30 -3.99 -2.81
N ARG A 65 -7.25 -3.26 -3.19
CA ARG A 65 -6.89 -3.01 -4.57
C ARG A 65 -6.45 -4.28 -5.31
N SER A 66 -5.70 -5.15 -4.65
CA SER A 66 -5.21 -6.41 -5.22
C SER A 66 -6.32 -7.43 -5.41
N ARG A 67 -7.30 -7.47 -4.50
CA ARG A 67 -8.47 -8.35 -4.60
C ARG A 67 -9.49 -7.84 -5.61
N PHE A 68 -9.65 -6.53 -5.67
CA PHE A 68 -10.61 -5.90 -6.56
C PHE A 68 -9.93 -4.89 -7.48
N PRO A 69 -9.23 -5.36 -8.53
CA PRO A 69 -8.63 -4.48 -9.50
C PRO A 69 -9.73 -3.69 -10.22
N THR A 70 -9.68 -2.36 -10.19
CA THR A 70 -10.56 -1.58 -11.06
C THR A 70 -10.13 -1.80 -12.51
N GLY A 71 -11.10 -2.02 -13.42
CA GLY A 71 -10.83 -2.11 -14.86
C GLY A 71 -10.14 -0.85 -15.42
N HIS A 72 -10.21 0.25 -14.69
CA HIS A 72 -9.35 1.41 -14.85
C HIS A 72 -8.30 1.38 -13.76
N THR A 73 -7.16 0.72 -13.94
CA THR A 73 -5.95 1.17 -13.24
C THR A 73 -5.91 2.68 -13.34
N SER A 74 -5.55 3.38 -12.28
CA SER A 74 -5.02 4.73 -12.41
C SER A 74 -3.79 4.60 -13.30
N ARG A 75 -4.02 4.51 -14.61
CA ARG A 75 -3.06 4.81 -15.65
C ARG A 75 -2.57 6.15 -15.20
N GLN A 76 -1.30 6.24 -14.83
CA GLN A 76 -0.62 7.51 -14.60
C GLN A 76 -1.27 8.52 -15.53
N LEU A 77 -1.89 9.54 -14.94
CA LEU A 77 -2.72 10.55 -15.60
C LEU A 77 -2.21 10.76 -17.02
N THR A 78 -2.94 10.27 -18.02
CA THR A 78 -2.55 10.38 -19.44
C THR A 78 -1.07 10.03 -19.68
N GLY A 79 -0.77 8.75 -19.89
CA GLY A 79 0.46 8.35 -20.57
C GLY A 79 0.48 8.92 -21.98
N LYS A 80 0.82 10.21 -22.14
CA LYS A 80 1.79 10.55 -23.18
C LYS A 80 3.01 9.71 -22.82
N GLU A 81 3.50 8.90 -23.75
CA GLU A 81 4.82 8.31 -23.59
C GLU A 81 5.75 9.45 -23.19
N GLU A 82 6.24 9.43 -21.95
CA GLU A 82 7.31 10.33 -21.54
C GLU A 82 8.43 10.04 -22.55
N PRO A 83 8.86 11.04 -23.36
CA PRO A 83 9.97 10.82 -24.25
C PRO A 83 11.11 10.24 -23.41
N PRO A 84 11.85 9.25 -23.94
CA PRO A 84 12.91 8.59 -23.17
C PRO A 84 13.73 9.67 -22.50
N ALA A 85 13.88 9.57 -21.17
CA ALA A 85 14.47 10.61 -20.35
C ALA A 85 15.69 11.17 -21.09
N ARG A 86 15.68 12.49 -21.38
CA ARG A 86 16.84 13.14 -22.01
C ARG A 86 18.06 12.69 -21.22
N LYS A 87 19.14 12.31 -21.92
CA LYS A 87 20.41 11.96 -21.26
C LYS A 87 20.79 13.12 -20.33
N PHE A 88 20.40 12.97 -19.07
CA PHE A 88 20.68 13.90 -18.01
C PHE A 88 22.12 13.65 -17.63
N TYR A 89 22.90 14.72 -17.47
CA TYR A 89 24.19 14.58 -16.81
C TYR A 89 23.88 14.20 -15.37
N PHE A 90 23.80 12.91 -15.10
CA PHE A 90 23.82 12.41 -13.74
C PHE A 90 25.27 12.57 -13.28
N PRO A 91 25.56 13.39 -12.25
CA PRO A 91 26.90 13.55 -11.73
C PRO A 91 27.25 12.30 -10.92
N ASP A 92 27.33 11.17 -11.61
CA ASP A 92 27.68 9.83 -11.11
C ASP A 92 28.84 9.91 -10.14
N ALA A 93 29.86 10.71 -10.48
CA ALA A 93 31.05 10.90 -9.65
C ALA A 93 30.73 11.56 -8.30
N LEU A 94 29.95 12.65 -8.30
CA LEU A 94 29.60 13.40 -7.08
C LEU A 94 28.71 12.56 -6.16
N ILE A 95 27.74 11.83 -6.74
CA ILE A 95 26.85 10.97 -5.96
C ILE A 95 27.61 9.77 -5.40
N LYS A 96 28.53 9.16 -6.18
CA LYS A 96 29.40 8.06 -5.71
C LYS A 96 30.40 8.53 -4.65
N GLU A 97 30.87 9.76 -4.71
CA GLU A 97 31.73 10.36 -3.69
C GLU A 97 30.93 10.56 -2.40
N TRP A 98 29.78 11.24 -2.50
CA TRP A 98 28.91 11.51 -1.36
C TRP A 98 28.41 10.22 -0.68
N THR A 99 27.96 9.23 -1.44
CA THR A 99 27.51 7.95 -0.84
C THR A 99 28.65 7.15 -0.23
N ARG A 100 29.86 7.20 -0.79
CA ARG A 100 31.05 6.55 -0.21
C ARG A 100 31.49 7.23 1.09
N GLU A 101 31.44 8.57 1.18
CA GLU A 101 31.69 9.29 2.43
C GLU A 101 30.71 8.88 3.53
N HIS A 102 29.45 8.61 3.17
CA HIS A 102 28.42 8.12 4.09
C HIS A 102 28.39 6.59 4.24
N GLY A 103 29.38 5.85 3.71
CA GLY A 103 29.53 4.40 3.89
C GLY A 103 28.60 3.52 3.04
N VAL A 104 27.92 4.09 2.04
CA VAL A 104 27.03 3.38 1.12
C VAL A 104 27.76 3.12 -0.20
N ALA A 105 28.11 1.87 -0.49
CA ALA A 105 28.74 1.50 -1.76
C ALA A 105 27.67 1.22 -2.84
N ILE A 106 27.60 2.06 -3.88
CA ILE A 106 26.79 1.80 -5.07
C ILE A 106 27.68 1.12 -6.12
N GLY A 107 27.59 -0.21 -6.21
CA GLY A 107 28.27 -1.00 -7.25
C GLY A 107 27.54 -0.96 -8.62
N PRO A 108 28.18 -1.42 -9.71
CA PRO A 108 27.60 -1.43 -11.06
C PRO A 108 26.42 -2.40 -11.24
N GLY A 109 26.19 -3.29 -10.27
CA GLY A 109 24.90 -3.95 -10.12
C GLY A 109 24.08 -3.12 -9.15
N GLY A 110 23.06 -2.41 -9.66
CA GLY A 110 22.22 -1.53 -8.86
C GLY A 110 21.86 -2.18 -7.52
N SER A 111 22.13 -1.47 -6.43
CA SER A 111 21.67 -1.86 -5.11
C SER A 111 20.14 -1.84 -5.14
N SER A 112 19.53 -2.97 -5.52
CA SER A 112 18.15 -3.24 -5.20
C SER A 112 18.07 -3.28 -3.68
N ALA A 113 17.54 -2.22 -3.09
CA ALA A 113 17.14 -2.18 -1.68
C ALA A 113 16.05 -3.23 -1.35
N TYR A 114 15.59 -3.99 -2.34
CA TYR A 114 14.70 -5.13 -2.23
C TYR A 114 15.48 -6.42 -2.53
N ARG A 115 16.42 -6.79 -1.64
CA ARG A 115 16.88 -8.18 -1.54
C ARG A 115 16.40 -8.69 -0.18
N ARG A 116 15.26 -9.41 -0.20
CA ARG A 116 14.75 -10.18 0.93
C ARG A 116 15.88 -11.07 1.49
N THR A 117 16.13 -10.97 2.78
CA THR A 117 16.53 -12.11 3.60
C THR A 117 15.28 -12.80 4.11
#